data_AF-A0A920FXY6-F1
#
_entry.id   AF-A0A920FXY6-F1
#
_cell.length_a   1.000
_cell.length_b   1.000
_cell.length_c   1.000
_cell.angle_alpha   90.00
_cell.angle_beta   90.00
_cell.angle_gamma   90.00
#
_symmetry.space_group_name_H-M   'P 1'
#
loop_
_entity.id
_entity.type
_entity.pdbx_description
1 polymer ?
#
loop_
_entity_poly.entity_id
_entity_poly.type
_entity_poly.pdbx_seq_one_letter_code
_entity_poly.pdbx_strand_id
1 'polypeptide(L)'
;MAKRNTQLLGQNSIFTPEVMDDIHIKSQLGRYRMRGMALMKKIPHWDDLVFLPGTLTRFVIEGYREKCLTETIIGPRAKNPIKLDIPVYITSMSFGALSYEAKTALARGSSMAGSATCSGEGGMIPDERRYSHKWYYQCIQSRYGFNPHHAQLADAIEVFIGQGQKVGMGGHLMGQKVTDQVAEMRSLPAGIDQRSPARHPDWMGPDDLALKVQELRELTDNQVPIQLKLGASRVYDDVRMAAKCDPDSIFLDSMTLYF
;
A
#
# COMPACT_ATOMS: atom_id res chain seq x y z
N MET A 1 -38.91 -16.74 -21.68
CA MET A 1 -38.07 -16.32 -20.54
C MET A 1 -38.28 -17.29 -19.40
N ALA A 2 -37.30 -18.13 -19.07
CA ALA A 2 -37.41 -19.06 -17.96
C ALA A 2 -37.35 -18.31 -16.62
N LYS A 3 -38.29 -18.58 -15.71
CA LYS A 3 -38.33 -17.98 -14.36
C LYS A 3 -37.12 -18.45 -13.54
N ARG A 4 -36.35 -17.50 -13.01
CA ARG A 4 -35.14 -17.72 -12.20
C ARG A 4 -35.50 -18.49 -10.93
N ASN A 5 -34.79 -19.59 -10.66
CA ASN A 5 -34.96 -20.36 -9.42
C ASN A 5 -34.26 -19.62 -8.27
N THR A 6 -35.05 -19.03 -7.37
CA THR A 6 -34.59 -18.22 -6.23
C THR A 6 -34.27 -19.04 -4.98
N GLN A 7 -34.45 -20.37 -5.01
CA GLN A 7 -34.26 -21.23 -3.83
C GLN A 7 -32.81 -21.73 -3.63
N LEU A 8 -31.88 -21.44 -4.55
CA LEU A 8 -30.51 -21.96 -4.52
C LEU A 8 -29.45 -21.02 -3.94
N LEU A 9 -29.80 -19.77 -3.58
CA LEU A 9 -28.83 -18.78 -3.08
C LEU A 9 -29.23 -18.32 -1.68
N GLY A 10 -28.36 -18.60 -0.71
CA GLY A 10 -28.47 -18.05 0.65
C GLY A 10 -28.29 -16.53 0.66
N GLN A 11 -28.85 -15.86 1.68
CA GLN A 11 -28.72 -14.41 1.84
C GLN A 11 -27.30 -14.07 2.35
N ASN A 12 -26.59 -13.21 1.60
CA ASN A 12 -25.27 -12.69 1.95
C ASN A 12 -25.30 -11.16 1.89
N SER A 13 -24.84 -10.48 2.95
CA SER A 13 -24.87 -9.02 3.06
C SER A 13 -23.87 -8.29 2.15
N ILE A 14 -22.90 -9.02 1.57
CA ILE A 14 -21.84 -8.48 0.72
C ILE A 14 -22.00 -8.91 -0.74
N PHE A 15 -22.48 -10.14 -0.98
CA PHE A 15 -22.76 -10.66 -2.32
C PHE A 15 -24.26 -10.65 -2.59
N THR A 16 -24.80 -9.45 -2.78
CA THR A 16 -26.18 -9.31 -3.22
C THR A 16 -26.34 -9.91 -4.63
N PRO A 17 -27.56 -10.31 -5.03
CA PRO A 17 -27.81 -10.83 -6.36
C PRO A 17 -27.30 -9.93 -7.50
N GLU A 18 -27.27 -8.61 -7.27
CA GLU A 18 -26.76 -7.59 -8.22
C GLU A 18 -25.23 -7.64 -8.31
N VAL A 19 -24.52 -7.82 -7.18
CA VAL A 19 -23.08 -8.03 -7.15
C VAL A 19 -22.70 -9.36 -7.82
N MET A 20 -23.52 -10.40 -7.63
CA MET A 20 -23.32 -11.68 -8.31
C MET A 20 -23.55 -11.58 -9.83
N ASP A 21 -24.52 -10.76 -10.25
CA ASP A 21 -24.81 -10.52 -11.67
C ASP A 21 -23.66 -9.75 -12.33
N ASP A 22 -23.13 -8.74 -11.66
CA ASP A 22 -21.93 -8.01 -12.04
C ASP A 22 -20.69 -8.94 -12.12
N ILE A 23 -20.57 -9.94 -11.23
CA ILE A 23 -19.53 -10.98 -11.31
C ILE A 23 -19.71 -11.89 -12.55
N HIS A 24 -20.95 -12.30 -12.87
CA HIS A 24 -21.21 -13.13 -14.04
C HIS A 24 -21.00 -12.38 -15.36
N ILE A 25 -21.33 -11.09 -15.41
CA ILE A 25 -21.00 -10.21 -16.53
C ILE A 25 -19.47 -10.13 -16.68
N LYS A 26 -18.74 -9.99 -15.57
CA LYS A 26 -17.26 -9.96 -15.56
C LYS A 26 -16.62 -11.28 -15.98
N SER A 27 -17.21 -12.43 -15.64
CA SER A 27 -16.70 -13.76 -16.01
C SER A 27 -16.88 -14.06 -17.50
N GLN A 28 -17.96 -13.55 -18.11
CA GLN A 28 -18.17 -13.65 -19.56
C GLN A 28 -17.25 -12.73 -20.37
N LEU A 29 -16.85 -11.58 -19.81
CA LEU A 29 -15.98 -10.59 -20.46
C LEU A 29 -14.47 -10.93 -20.35
N GLY A 30 -14.09 -12.00 -19.64
CA GLY A 30 -12.72 -12.51 -19.60
C GLY A 30 -11.70 -11.63 -18.86
N ARG A 31 -12.14 -10.76 -17.95
CA ARG A 31 -11.24 -9.90 -17.15
C ARG A 31 -11.16 -10.42 -15.71
N TYR A 32 -9.97 -10.85 -15.28
CA TYR A 32 -9.75 -11.26 -13.89
C TYR A 32 -9.66 -10.03 -12.96
N ARG A 33 -10.33 -10.07 -11.81
CA ARG A 33 -10.03 -9.18 -10.69
C ARG A 33 -9.41 -10.03 -9.59
N MET A 34 -8.10 -9.89 -9.40
CA MET A 34 -7.47 -10.26 -8.13
C MET A 34 -8.19 -9.46 -7.04
N ARG A 35 -8.96 -10.14 -6.20
CA ARG A 35 -9.53 -9.55 -4.98
C ARG A 35 -8.97 -10.31 -3.81
N GLY A 36 -8.61 -9.55 -2.79
CA GLY A 36 -8.12 -10.10 -1.56
C GLY A 36 -9.22 -10.73 -0.75
N MET A 37 -8.82 -11.63 0.14
CA MET A 37 -9.72 -12.30 1.07
C MET A 37 -10.64 -11.26 1.72
N ALA A 38 -11.92 -11.28 1.38
CA ALA A 38 -12.92 -10.46 2.04
C ALA A 38 -13.16 -11.07 3.43
N LEU A 39 -13.09 -10.24 4.47
CA LEU A 39 -13.42 -10.64 5.83
C LEU A 39 -14.91 -11.06 5.85
N MET A 40 -15.21 -12.32 6.16
CA MET A 40 -16.60 -12.83 6.29
C MET A 40 -17.28 -12.38 7.59
N LYS A 41 -16.69 -11.44 8.33
CA LYS A 41 -17.22 -10.88 9.58
C LYS A 41 -17.79 -9.49 9.32
N LYS A 42 -18.80 -9.10 10.12
CA LYS A 42 -19.32 -7.72 10.13
C LYS A 42 -18.17 -6.77 10.47
N ILE A 43 -17.82 -5.90 9.53
CA ILE A 43 -16.77 -4.88 9.71
C ILE A 43 -17.39 -3.74 10.53
N PRO A 44 -16.64 -3.14 11.49
CA PRO A 44 -17.10 -1.93 12.17
C PRO A 44 -17.41 -0.84 11.14
N HIS A 45 -18.64 -0.33 11.14
CA HIS A 45 -19.02 0.86 10.42
C HIS A 45 -18.53 2.11 11.18
N TRP A 46 -18.47 3.27 10.53
CA TRP A 46 -18.16 4.52 11.24
C TRP A 46 -19.16 4.79 12.38
N ASP A 47 -20.39 4.30 12.26
CA ASP A 47 -21.42 4.37 13.30
C ASP A 47 -21.14 3.46 14.51
N ASP A 48 -20.24 2.48 14.37
CA ASP A 48 -19.80 1.62 15.47
C ASP A 48 -18.65 2.27 16.30
N LEU A 49 -18.15 3.44 15.87
CA LEU A 49 -17.07 4.16 16.54
C LEU A 49 -17.63 5.34 17.36
N VAL A 50 -17.26 5.40 18.63
CA VAL A 50 -17.55 6.55 19.50
C VAL A 50 -16.24 7.21 19.90
N PHE A 51 -16.07 8.48 19.54
CA PHE A 51 -14.94 9.29 19.99
C PHE A 51 -15.20 9.78 21.41
N LEU A 52 -14.30 9.46 22.34
CA LEU A 52 -14.38 9.92 23.72
C LEU A 52 -13.85 11.36 23.83
N PRO A 53 -14.68 12.37 24.15
CA PRO A 53 -14.21 13.74 24.27
C PRO A 53 -13.24 13.90 25.45
N GLY A 54 -12.35 14.88 25.35
CA GLY A 54 -11.56 15.32 26.49
C GLY A 54 -12.44 15.99 27.54
N THR A 55 -12.20 15.69 28.81
CA THR A 55 -12.87 16.37 29.95
C THR A 55 -11.80 16.80 30.95
N LEU A 56 -11.63 16.07 32.06
CA LEU A 56 -10.66 16.38 33.12
C LEU A 56 -9.29 15.73 32.89
N THR A 57 -9.23 14.62 32.14
CA THR A 57 -7.96 13.90 31.87
C THR A 57 -7.10 14.56 30.80
N ARG A 58 -7.72 15.35 29.91
CA ARG A 58 -7.07 16.12 28.86
C ARG A 58 -7.91 17.34 28.53
N PHE A 59 -7.26 18.50 28.48
CA PHE A 59 -7.93 19.72 28.04
C PHE A 59 -8.24 19.64 26.55
N VAL A 60 -9.44 20.06 26.17
CA VAL A 60 -9.84 20.19 24.78
C VAL A 60 -9.26 21.47 24.20
N ILE A 61 -8.91 21.43 22.91
CA ILE A 61 -8.46 22.61 22.20
C ILE A 61 -9.60 23.62 22.08
N GLU A 62 -9.28 24.88 22.32
CA GLU A 62 -10.24 25.96 22.16
C GLU A 62 -10.15 26.48 20.71
N GLY A 63 -11.04 25.99 19.83
CA GLY A 63 -10.89 26.15 18.38
C GLY A 63 -10.83 27.59 17.83
N TYR A 64 -11.17 28.61 18.62
CA TYR A 64 -11.01 30.02 18.27
C TYR A 64 -9.69 30.65 18.76
N ARG A 65 -8.97 30.00 19.69
CA ARG A 65 -7.66 30.44 20.20
C ARG A 65 -6.52 29.59 19.70
N GLU A 66 -6.78 28.30 19.51
CA GLU A 66 -5.77 27.30 19.18
C GLU A 66 -6.09 26.65 17.84
N LYS A 67 -5.05 26.47 17.01
CA LYS A 67 -5.20 25.78 15.73
C LYS A 67 -5.07 24.27 15.94
N CYS A 68 -5.96 23.50 15.35
CA CYS A 68 -5.79 22.05 15.24
C CYS A 68 -4.65 21.76 14.25
N LEU A 69 -3.55 21.22 14.75
CA LEU A 69 -2.41 20.83 13.93
C LEU A 69 -2.67 19.47 13.29
N THR A 70 -2.73 19.44 11.97
CA THR A 70 -2.86 18.21 11.16
C THR A 70 -1.52 17.71 10.63
N GLU A 71 -0.45 18.48 10.87
CA GLU A 71 0.90 18.10 10.46
C GLU A 71 1.27 16.75 11.08
N THR A 72 1.77 15.85 10.24
CA THR A 72 2.15 14.50 10.63
C THR A 72 3.59 14.24 10.21
N ILE A 73 4.43 13.84 11.16
CA ILE A 73 5.84 13.54 10.91
C ILE A 73 6.04 12.03 11.01
N ILE A 74 6.51 11.41 9.92
CA ILE A 74 6.85 9.99 9.84
C ILE A 74 8.37 9.85 9.83
N GLY A 75 8.86 8.98 10.72
CA GLY A 75 10.29 8.73 10.90
C GLY A 75 11.07 9.91 11.49
N PRO A 76 10.69 10.46 12.65
CA PRO A 76 11.32 11.65 13.23
C PRO A 76 12.80 11.47 13.60
N ARG A 77 13.31 10.23 13.62
CA ARG A 77 14.72 9.91 13.86
C ARG A 77 15.60 10.03 12.60
N ALA A 78 14.99 10.02 11.41
CA ALA A 78 15.70 10.20 10.16
C ALA A 78 16.13 11.67 9.99
N LYS A 79 17.21 11.90 9.24
CA LYS A 79 17.73 13.25 8.98
C LYS A 79 16.74 14.10 8.18
N ASN A 80 16.11 13.49 7.18
CA ASN A 80 15.05 14.08 6.36
C ASN A 80 13.75 13.29 6.60
N PRO A 81 13.00 13.57 7.69
CA PRO A 81 11.76 12.89 7.97
C PRO A 81 10.68 13.27 6.95
N ILE A 82 9.71 12.37 6.74
CA ILE A 82 8.54 12.68 5.92
C ILE A 82 7.59 13.53 6.76
N LYS A 83 7.51 14.82 6.44
CA LYS A 83 6.54 15.75 7.04
C LYS A 83 5.35 15.83 6.11
N LEU A 84 4.13 15.57 6.57
CA LEU A 84 2.89 15.70 5.81
C LEU A 84 2.06 16.84 6.41
N ASP A 85 1.38 17.61 5.57
CA ASP A 85 0.57 18.75 6.03
C ASP A 85 -0.76 18.25 6.62
N ILE A 86 -1.18 17.05 6.21
CA ILE A 86 -2.38 16.33 6.66
C ILE A 86 -2.02 14.88 7.02
N PRO A 87 -2.79 14.22 7.93
CA PRO A 87 -2.54 12.85 8.37
C PRO A 87 -3.04 11.80 7.36
N VAL A 88 -2.95 12.10 6.07
CA VAL A 88 -3.45 11.26 4.98
C VAL A 88 -2.43 11.26 3.87
N TYR A 89 -2.12 10.08 3.33
CA TYR A 89 -1.32 9.96 2.11
C TYR A 89 -1.78 8.81 1.22
N ILE A 90 -1.36 8.88 -0.05
CA ILE A 90 -1.78 7.93 -1.08
C ILE A 90 -0.86 6.72 -1.01
N THR A 91 -1.44 5.57 -0.65
CA THR A 91 -0.71 4.32 -0.45
C THR A 91 -0.22 3.70 -1.76
N SER A 92 0.66 2.70 -1.63
CA SER A 92 1.36 2.02 -2.72
C SER A 92 0.41 1.33 -3.71
N MET A 93 0.42 1.81 -4.96
CA MET A 93 -0.19 1.14 -6.11
C MET A 93 0.79 1.15 -7.29
N SER A 94 0.99 -0.02 -7.91
CA SER A 94 2.01 -0.20 -8.94
C SER A 94 1.60 0.34 -10.30
N PHE A 95 2.58 0.84 -11.05
CA PHE A 95 2.44 1.02 -12.50
C PHE A 95 2.18 -0.35 -13.18
N GLY A 96 1.15 -0.41 -14.02
CA GLY A 96 0.60 -1.65 -14.58
C GLY A 96 -0.69 -2.09 -13.89
N ALA A 97 -0.81 -1.90 -12.57
CA ALA A 97 -2.11 -1.98 -11.90
C ALA A 97 -2.93 -0.71 -12.16
N LEU A 98 -2.28 0.45 -12.08
CA LEU A 98 -2.79 1.74 -12.51
C LEU A 98 -2.17 2.16 -13.85
N SER A 99 -2.89 3.02 -14.58
CA SER A 99 -2.36 3.67 -15.78
C SER A 99 -1.33 4.74 -15.42
N TYR A 100 -0.55 5.14 -16.43
CA TYR A 100 0.42 6.22 -16.31
C TYR A 100 -0.23 7.52 -15.85
N GLU A 101 -1.34 7.90 -16.48
CA GLU A 101 -2.09 9.12 -16.22
C GLU A 101 -2.64 9.13 -14.80
N ALA A 102 -3.13 7.99 -14.31
CA ALA A 102 -3.59 7.86 -12.93
C ALA A 102 -2.46 8.09 -11.93
N LYS A 103 -1.28 7.49 -12.15
CA LYS A 103 -0.09 7.70 -11.29
C LYS A 103 0.35 9.16 -11.29
N THR A 104 0.44 9.80 -12.45
CA THR A 104 0.78 11.22 -12.59
C THR A 104 -0.26 12.13 -11.94
N ALA A 105 -1.55 11.83 -12.07
CA ALA A 105 -2.62 12.59 -11.43
C ALA A 105 -2.56 12.49 -9.90
N LEU A 106 -2.32 11.28 -9.36
CA LEU A 106 -2.14 11.07 -7.93
C LEU A 106 -0.91 11.82 -7.40
N ALA A 107 0.21 11.80 -8.13
CA ALA A 107 1.43 12.55 -7.80
C ALA A 107 1.17 14.06 -7.67
N ARG A 108 0.48 14.66 -8.65
CA ARG A 108 0.13 16.08 -8.61
C ARG A 108 -0.85 16.38 -7.47
N GLY A 109 -1.89 15.54 -7.33
CA GLY A 109 -2.92 15.71 -6.31
C GLY A 109 -2.35 15.62 -4.89
N SER A 110 -1.46 14.66 -4.62
CA SER A 110 -0.83 14.54 -3.30
C SER A 110 0.05 15.74 -3.00
N SER A 111 0.84 16.22 -3.97
CA SER A 111 1.70 17.39 -3.77
C SER A 111 0.88 18.65 -3.49
N MET A 112 -0.23 18.85 -4.20
CA MET A 112 -1.16 19.96 -3.93
C MET A 112 -1.80 19.88 -2.55
N ALA A 113 -2.07 18.67 -2.06
CA ALA A 113 -2.63 18.42 -0.72
C ALA A 113 -1.58 18.41 0.41
N GLY A 114 -0.31 18.67 0.12
CA GLY A 114 0.77 18.60 1.11
C GLY A 114 1.07 17.18 1.60
N SER A 115 0.71 16.17 0.81
CA SER A 115 0.73 14.76 1.13
C SER A 115 1.82 14.00 0.35
N ALA A 116 1.91 12.68 0.56
CA ALA A 116 2.88 11.79 -0.09
C ALA A 116 2.20 10.77 -1.03
N THR A 117 3.01 10.23 -1.93
CA THR A 117 2.66 9.12 -2.83
C THR A 117 3.70 8.01 -2.75
N CYS A 118 3.34 6.83 -3.24
CA CYS A 118 4.24 5.69 -3.29
C CYS A 118 4.24 5.05 -4.68
N SER A 119 5.44 4.72 -5.17
CA SER A 119 5.71 3.99 -6.42
C SER A 119 4.92 2.68 -6.55
N GLY A 120 4.76 1.96 -5.43
CA GLY A 120 4.24 0.60 -5.44
C GLY A 120 5.19 -0.40 -6.12
N GLU A 121 4.67 -1.59 -6.42
CA GLU A 121 5.46 -2.72 -6.95
C GLU A 121 5.96 -2.56 -8.40
N GLY A 122 5.83 -1.37 -9.00
CA GLY A 122 6.04 -1.14 -10.43
C GLY A 122 7.37 -0.51 -10.83
N GLY A 123 8.18 -0.04 -9.86
CA GLY A 123 9.35 0.79 -10.11
C GLY A 123 9.02 2.28 -10.23
N MET A 124 9.99 3.08 -10.67
CA MET A 124 9.85 4.54 -10.76
C MET A 124 9.41 4.98 -12.15
N ILE A 125 8.31 5.72 -12.23
CA ILE A 125 7.98 6.53 -13.40
C ILE A 125 8.64 7.90 -13.24
N PRO A 126 9.44 8.38 -14.22
CA PRO A 126 10.12 9.68 -14.11
C PRO A 126 9.17 10.86 -13.86
N ASP A 127 8.01 10.87 -14.51
CA ASP A 127 7.01 11.92 -14.31
C ASP A 127 6.34 11.83 -12.94
N GLU A 128 6.04 10.63 -12.44
CA GLU A 128 5.53 10.47 -11.06
C GLU A 128 6.51 11.09 -10.07
N ARG A 129 7.80 10.74 -10.17
CA ARG A 129 8.84 11.32 -9.29
C ARG A 129 8.94 12.83 -9.42
N ARG A 130 8.83 13.37 -10.64
CA ARG A 130 8.90 14.82 -10.91
C ARG A 130 7.76 15.59 -10.25
N TYR A 131 6.55 15.04 -10.27
CA TYR A 131 5.38 15.73 -9.74
C TYR A 131 5.14 15.48 -8.25
N SER A 132 5.67 14.38 -7.70
CA SER A 132 5.58 14.07 -6.27
C SER A 132 6.62 14.85 -5.47
N HIS A 133 6.15 15.71 -4.57
CA HIS A 133 7.02 16.43 -3.63
C HIS A 133 7.52 15.51 -2.50
N LYS A 134 6.71 14.52 -2.11
CA LYS A 134 7.04 13.52 -1.08
C LYS A 134 6.73 12.15 -1.68
N TRP A 135 7.77 11.35 -1.94
CA TRP A 135 7.63 10.12 -2.69
C TRP A 135 8.33 8.93 -2.02
N TYR A 136 7.55 7.88 -1.79
CA TYR A 136 8.02 6.60 -1.27
C TYR A 136 8.41 5.67 -2.40
N TYR A 137 9.59 5.07 -2.26
CA TYR A 137 10.05 4.03 -3.17
C TYR A 137 9.91 2.65 -2.53
N GLN A 138 9.17 1.76 -3.19
CA GLN A 138 8.81 0.47 -2.62
C GLN A 138 9.81 -0.62 -3.03
N CYS A 139 10.31 -1.35 -2.04
CA CYS A 139 11.20 -2.48 -2.20
C CYS A 139 10.43 -3.79 -1.97
N ILE A 140 10.15 -4.52 -3.06
CA ILE A 140 9.28 -5.72 -3.08
C ILE A 140 10.05 -7.03 -3.21
N GLN A 141 9.41 -8.17 -2.90
CA GLN A 141 10.06 -9.50 -2.90
C GLN A 141 10.81 -9.81 -4.19
N SER A 142 10.21 -9.52 -5.34
CA SER A 142 10.76 -9.84 -6.66
C SER A 142 11.77 -8.83 -7.19
N ARG A 143 11.95 -7.69 -6.52
CA ARG A 143 12.82 -6.58 -6.95
C ARG A 143 12.50 -6.06 -8.37
N TYR A 144 11.28 -6.25 -8.86
CA TYR A 144 10.91 -5.73 -10.18
C TYR A 144 11.05 -4.22 -10.25
N GLY A 145 11.79 -3.75 -11.25
CA GLY A 145 12.07 -2.33 -11.45
C GLY A 145 12.85 -1.68 -10.30
N PHE A 146 13.43 -2.46 -9.38
CA PHE A 146 14.21 -1.92 -8.27
C PHE A 146 15.60 -1.49 -8.76
N ASN A 147 15.76 -0.18 -8.94
CA ASN A 147 17.05 0.45 -9.21
C ASN A 147 17.58 1.21 -7.97
N PRO A 148 18.81 0.93 -7.50
CA PRO A 148 19.46 1.66 -6.41
C PRO A 148 19.53 3.19 -6.63
N HIS A 149 19.73 3.63 -7.87
CA HIS A 149 19.75 5.06 -8.19
C HIS A 149 18.38 5.72 -8.01
N HIS A 150 17.28 4.98 -8.23
CA HIS A 150 15.93 5.50 -7.96
C HIS A 150 15.64 5.54 -6.45
N ALA A 151 16.17 4.58 -5.68
CA ALA A 151 16.05 4.58 -4.23
C ALA A 151 16.72 5.81 -3.60
N GLN A 152 17.86 6.24 -4.14
CA GLN A 152 18.56 7.47 -3.71
C GLN A 152 17.77 8.76 -3.99
N LEU A 153 16.85 8.74 -4.94
CA LEU A 153 15.98 9.88 -5.25
C LEU A 153 14.70 9.90 -4.39
N ALA A 154 14.43 8.86 -3.61
CA ALA A 154 13.23 8.73 -2.82
C ALA A 154 13.31 9.59 -1.55
N ASP A 155 12.17 10.08 -1.07
CA ASP A 155 12.07 10.80 0.20
C ASP A 155 11.84 9.83 1.38
N ALA A 156 11.47 8.59 1.07
CA ALA A 156 11.36 7.48 2.01
C ALA A 156 11.38 6.13 1.27
N ILE A 157 11.77 5.07 1.98
CA ILE A 157 11.76 3.70 1.44
C ILE A 157 10.68 2.89 2.14
N GLU A 158 9.86 2.17 1.37
CA GLU A 158 8.88 1.22 1.91
C GLU A 158 9.31 -0.21 1.59
N VAL A 159 9.64 -1.01 2.60
CA VAL A 159 9.88 -2.45 2.45
C VAL A 159 8.55 -3.18 2.50
N PHE A 160 8.20 -3.82 1.39
CA PHE A 160 6.91 -4.48 1.21
C PHE A 160 6.95 -5.93 1.72
N ILE A 161 6.44 -6.18 2.93
CA ILE A 161 6.38 -7.53 3.49
C ILE A 161 5.03 -8.18 3.17
N GLY A 162 3.93 -7.42 3.24
CA GLY A 162 2.61 -7.91 2.89
C GLY A 162 1.59 -6.79 2.65
N GLN A 163 0.52 -7.13 1.94
CA GLN A 163 -0.65 -6.26 1.75
C GLN A 163 -1.90 -6.96 2.23
N GLY A 164 -2.85 -6.18 2.72
CA GLY A 164 -4.12 -6.67 3.26
C GLY A 164 -4.92 -7.50 2.24
N GLN A 165 -4.80 -7.16 0.95
CA GLN A 165 -5.43 -7.92 -0.12
C GLN A 165 -5.00 -9.39 -0.12
N LYS A 166 -3.71 -9.67 0.01
CA LYS A 166 -3.19 -11.03 -0.15
C LYS A 166 -2.04 -11.28 0.79
N VAL A 167 -2.38 -11.29 2.08
CA VAL A 167 -1.41 -11.53 3.14
C VAL A 167 -0.75 -12.90 2.93
N GLY A 168 0.58 -12.93 2.93
CA GLY A 168 1.35 -14.15 2.69
C GLY A 168 1.56 -14.52 1.21
N MET A 169 1.12 -13.70 0.26
CA MET A 169 1.42 -13.87 -1.17
C MET A 169 2.06 -12.62 -1.78
N GLY A 170 2.87 -12.82 -2.82
CA GLY A 170 3.51 -11.73 -3.54
C GLY A 170 2.58 -11.02 -4.54
N GLY A 171 3.11 -9.94 -5.10
CA GLY A 171 2.61 -9.24 -6.29
C GLY A 171 2.11 -10.15 -7.41
N HIS A 172 1.07 -9.71 -8.12
CA HIS A 172 0.59 -10.42 -9.31
C HIS A 172 0.02 -9.41 -10.29
N LEU A 173 0.50 -9.48 -11.52
CA LEU A 173 0.04 -8.68 -12.63
C LEU A 173 -0.21 -9.60 -13.81
N MET A 174 -1.42 -9.55 -14.36
CA MET A 174 -1.78 -10.34 -15.54
C MET A 174 -0.97 -9.91 -16.76
N GLY A 175 -0.57 -10.85 -17.60
CA GLY A 175 0.20 -10.62 -18.82
C GLY A 175 -0.47 -9.65 -19.77
N GLN A 176 -1.80 -9.65 -19.85
CA GLN A 176 -2.57 -8.67 -20.63
C GLN A 176 -2.31 -7.21 -20.21
N LYS A 177 -1.93 -6.98 -18.95
CA LYS A 177 -1.58 -5.65 -18.42
C LYS A 177 -0.07 -5.36 -18.46
N VAL A 178 0.74 -6.34 -18.86
CA VAL A 178 2.17 -6.17 -19.08
C VAL A 178 2.36 -5.65 -20.50
N THR A 179 2.10 -4.35 -20.67
CA THR A 179 2.43 -3.61 -21.89
C THR A 179 3.95 -3.51 -22.04
N ASP A 180 4.42 -3.16 -23.24
CA ASP A 180 5.86 -3.04 -23.52
C ASP A 180 6.57 -2.07 -22.54
N GLN A 181 5.89 -0.99 -22.15
CA GLN A 181 6.41 -0.04 -21.15
C GLN A 181 6.56 -0.67 -19.75
N VAL A 182 5.58 -1.48 -19.32
CA VAL A 182 5.64 -2.19 -18.03
C VAL A 182 6.68 -3.30 -18.05
N ALA A 183 6.81 -3.98 -19.19
CA ALA A 183 7.83 -4.99 -19.46
C ALA A 183 9.25 -4.39 -19.37
N GLU A 184 9.49 -3.26 -20.03
CA GLU A 184 10.77 -2.56 -20.03
C GLU A 184 11.16 -2.10 -18.61
N MET A 185 10.25 -1.46 -17.87
CA MET A 185 10.51 -1.04 -16.50
C MET A 185 10.88 -2.19 -15.56
N ARG A 186 10.30 -3.37 -15.79
CA ARG A 186 10.49 -4.53 -14.91
C ARG A 186 11.56 -5.50 -15.40
N SER A 187 12.18 -5.22 -16.56
CA SER A 187 13.11 -6.13 -17.25
C SER A 187 12.50 -7.52 -17.49
N LEU A 188 11.24 -7.56 -17.91
CA LEU A 188 10.46 -8.79 -18.14
C LEU A 188 9.84 -8.80 -19.54
N PRO A 189 9.56 -9.98 -20.12
CA PRO A 189 8.87 -10.08 -21.40
C PRO A 189 7.41 -9.59 -21.32
N ALA A 190 6.97 -8.88 -22.36
CA ALA A 190 5.59 -8.43 -22.51
C ALA A 190 4.61 -9.60 -22.66
N GLY A 191 3.37 -9.40 -22.21
CA GLY A 191 2.30 -10.40 -22.35
C GLY A 191 2.35 -11.60 -21.39
N ILE A 192 3.37 -11.71 -20.53
CA ILE A 192 3.51 -12.81 -19.57
C ILE A 192 3.02 -12.42 -18.17
N ASP A 193 2.25 -13.30 -17.54
CA ASP A 193 1.82 -13.15 -16.15
C ASP A 193 3.02 -12.99 -15.20
N GLN A 194 3.00 -11.94 -14.41
CA GLN A 194 4.00 -11.69 -13.38
C GLN A 194 3.50 -12.18 -12.04
N ARG A 195 4.32 -12.96 -11.35
CA ARG A 195 4.04 -13.49 -10.01
C ARG A 195 5.27 -13.28 -9.15
N SER A 196 5.17 -12.37 -8.20
CA SER A 196 6.24 -12.16 -7.23
C SER A 196 6.25 -13.31 -6.22
N PRO A 197 7.43 -13.73 -5.74
CA PRO A 197 7.53 -14.68 -4.64
C PRO A 197 6.79 -14.19 -3.38
N ALA A 198 6.33 -15.13 -2.56
CA ALA A 198 5.65 -14.82 -1.30
C ALA A 198 6.60 -14.22 -0.23
N ARG A 199 7.89 -14.53 -0.33
CA ARG A 199 8.93 -14.08 0.60
C ARG A 199 10.02 -13.38 -0.18
N HIS A 200 10.68 -12.44 0.48
CA HIS A 200 11.92 -11.92 -0.06
C HIS A 200 12.99 -13.02 -0.08
N PRO A 201 13.80 -13.10 -1.14
CA PRO A 201 14.83 -14.13 -1.25
C PRO A 201 16.03 -13.88 -0.33
N ASP A 202 16.18 -12.66 0.19
CA ASP A 202 17.37 -12.18 0.88
C ASP A 202 17.22 -12.05 2.41
N TRP A 203 16.06 -12.40 2.96
CA TRP A 203 15.88 -12.50 4.41
C TRP A 203 14.86 -13.59 4.77
N MET A 204 15.14 -14.33 5.85
CA MET A 204 14.29 -15.45 6.30
C MET A 204 13.63 -15.17 7.65
N GLY A 205 14.19 -14.28 8.45
CA GLY A 205 13.66 -13.88 9.74
C GLY A 205 13.89 -12.40 10.08
N PRO A 206 13.48 -11.98 11.28
CA PRO A 206 13.61 -10.60 11.73
C PRO A 206 15.07 -10.12 11.81
N ASP A 207 16.02 -11.00 12.14
CA ASP A 207 17.43 -10.64 12.23
C ASP A 207 18.02 -10.32 10.84
N ASP A 208 17.69 -11.12 9.83
CA ASP A 208 18.07 -10.84 8.43
C ASP A 208 17.34 -9.59 7.88
N LEU A 209 16.08 -9.39 8.27
CA LEU A 209 15.33 -8.20 7.90
C LEU A 209 15.96 -6.92 8.49
N ALA A 210 16.49 -6.98 9.71
CA ALA A 210 17.23 -5.87 10.30
C ALA A 210 18.47 -5.51 9.47
N LEU A 211 19.21 -6.53 8.98
CA LEU A 211 20.33 -6.31 8.06
C LEU A 211 19.87 -5.66 6.75
N LYS A 212 18.73 -6.10 6.19
CA LYS A 212 18.18 -5.46 4.99
C LYS A 212 17.77 -4.00 5.23
N VAL A 213 17.20 -3.68 6.40
CA VAL A 213 16.89 -2.29 6.78
C VAL A 213 18.19 -1.48 6.84
N GLN A 214 19.25 -2.02 7.43
CA GLN A 214 20.57 -1.37 7.46
C GLN A 214 21.15 -1.15 6.06
N GLU A 215 21.11 -2.15 5.18
CA GLU A 215 21.55 -2.04 3.78
C GLU A 215 20.82 -0.91 3.04
N LEU A 216 19.50 -0.78 3.25
CA LEU A 216 18.71 0.31 2.67
C LEU A 216 19.00 1.67 3.31
N ARG A 217 19.37 1.71 4.60
CA ARG A 217 19.86 2.95 5.24
C ARG A 217 21.18 3.38 4.62
N GLU A 218 22.11 2.45 4.43
CA GLU A 218 23.40 2.73 3.80
C GLU A 218 23.23 3.20 2.36
N LEU A 219 22.35 2.55 1.58
CA LEU A 219 22.03 2.94 0.21
C LEU A 219 21.56 4.41 0.09
N THR A 220 20.92 4.92 1.14
CA THR A 220 20.35 6.28 1.20
C THR A 220 21.15 7.23 2.09
N ASP A 221 22.39 6.87 2.46
CA ASP A 221 23.26 7.63 3.37
C ASP A 221 22.58 8.03 4.70
N ASN A 222 21.67 7.18 5.18
CA ASN A 222 20.82 7.38 6.35
C ASN A 222 20.05 8.72 6.33
N GLN A 223 19.73 9.22 5.13
CA GLN A 223 19.06 10.50 4.95
C GLN A 223 17.55 10.38 5.14
N VAL A 224 16.95 9.28 4.68
CA VAL A 224 15.49 9.13 4.55
C VAL A 224 14.94 8.02 5.45
N PRO A 225 13.67 8.11 5.88
CA PRO A 225 13.08 7.10 6.72
C PRO A 225 12.77 5.80 5.98
N ILE A 226 12.87 4.69 6.69
CA ILE A 226 12.50 3.36 6.21
C ILE A 226 11.21 2.89 6.91
N GLN A 227 10.24 2.50 6.10
CA GLN A 227 8.93 2.01 6.50
C GLN A 227 8.80 0.51 6.21
N LEU A 228 8.29 -0.26 7.18
CA LEU A 228 7.92 -1.67 6.96
C LEU A 228 6.41 -1.78 6.76
N LYS A 229 5.97 -2.24 5.58
CA LYS A 229 4.56 -2.47 5.28
C LYS A 229 4.18 -3.92 5.53
N LEU A 230 3.31 -4.15 6.52
CA LEU A 230 2.83 -5.46 6.96
C LEU A 230 1.35 -5.63 6.63
N GLY A 231 0.95 -6.85 6.26
CA GLY A 231 -0.47 -7.20 6.24
C GLY A 231 -0.98 -7.44 7.67
N ALA A 232 -2.18 -6.99 8.00
CA ALA A 232 -2.77 -7.11 9.33
C ALA A 232 -3.24 -8.55 9.62
N SER A 233 -2.29 -9.46 9.87
CA SER A 233 -2.53 -10.85 10.30
C SER A 233 -2.36 -11.02 11.81
N ARG A 234 -1.17 -11.37 12.28
CA ARG A 234 -0.86 -11.57 13.69
C ARG A 234 -0.24 -10.28 14.22
N VAL A 235 -1.02 -9.20 14.20
CA VAL A 235 -0.53 -7.82 14.41
C VAL A 235 0.37 -7.69 15.64
N TYR A 236 0.02 -8.30 16.77
CA TYR A 236 0.83 -8.23 17.99
C TYR A 236 2.24 -8.80 17.79
N ASP A 237 2.34 -10.01 17.22
CA ASP A 237 3.62 -10.68 17.00
C ASP A 237 4.39 -10.04 15.85
N ASP A 238 3.70 -9.73 14.74
CA ASP A 238 4.28 -9.17 13.53
C ASP A 238 4.89 -7.77 13.79
N VAL A 239 4.18 -6.90 14.54
CA VAL A 239 4.68 -5.57 14.93
C VAL A 239 5.85 -5.69 15.90
N ARG A 240 5.79 -6.62 16.85
CA ARG A 240 6.89 -6.84 17.80
C ARG A 240 8.18 -7.23 17.07
N MET A 241 8.08 -8.12 16.08
CA MET A 241 9.23 -8.53 15.26
C MET A 241 9.71 -7.40 14.35
N ALA A 242 8.79 -6.66 13.72
CA ALA A 242 9.14 -5.50 12.89
C ALA A 242 9.84 -4.40 13.70
N ALA A 243 9.40 -4.13 14.93
CA ALA A 243 10.04 -3.14 15.80
C ALA A 243 11.49 -3.51 16.17
N LYS A 244 11.79 -4.81 16.32
CA LYS A 244 13.16 -5.30 16.53
C LYS A 244 14.09 -4.98 15.35
N CYS A 245 13.55 -4.83 14.14
CA CYS A 245 14.33 -4.52 12.93
C CYS A 245 14.74 -3.04 12.81
N ASP A 246 14.41 -2.21 13.81
CA ASP A 246 14.67 -0.77 13.89
C ASP A 246 14.26 0.08 12.66
N PRO A 247 13.01 -0.08 12.15
CA PRO A 247 12.50 0.81 11.12
C PRO A 247 12.16 2.19 11.71
N ASP A 248 11.98 3.17 10.82
CA ASP A 248 11.51 4.51 11.20
C ASP A 248 9.99 4.58 11.32
N SER A 249 9.27 3.67 10.65
CA SER A 249 7.82 3.52 10.79
C SER A 249 7.35 2.10 10.43
N ILE A 250 6.21 1.71 10.99
CA ILE A 250 5.54 0.43 10.68
C ILE A 250 4.16 0.77 10.13
N PHE A 251 3.87 0.31 8.93
CA PHE A 251 2.58 0.46 8.27
C PHE A 251 1.82 -0.87 8.32
N LEU A 252 0.65 -0.84 8.97
CA LEU A 252 -0.28 -1.95 9.03
C LEU A 252 -1.38 -1.80 7.98
N ASP A 253 -1.39 -2.70 7.01
CA ASP A 253 -2.37 -2.74 5.93
C ASP A 253 -3.49 -3.73 6.27
N SER A 254 -4.71 -3.20 6.44
CA SER A 254 -5.86 -3.97 6.91
C SER A 254 -6.34 -4.97 5.86
N MET A 255 -6.90 -6.12 6.28
CA MET A 255 -7.51 -7.11 5.38
C MET A 255 -8.83 -6.63 4.73
N THR A 256 -9.23 -5.38 4.94
CA THR A 256 -10.47 -4.82 4.41
C THR A 256 -10.21 -4.06 3.12
N LEU A 257 -10.72 -4.57 2.00
CA LEU A 257 -10.74 -3.84 0.73
C LEU A 257 -12.00 -2.98 0.63
N TYR A 258 -11.83 -1.68 0.84
CA TYR A 258 -12.76 -0.68 0.33
C TYR A 258 -12.41 -0.43 -1.14
N PHE A 259 -13.35 -0.72 -2.04
CA PHE A 259 -13.33 -0.24 -3.42
C PHE A 259 -14.70 0.31 -3.75
#